data_AF-A0A2D4S0E0-F1
#
_entry.id   AF-A0A2D4S0E0-F1
#
_cell.length_a   1.000
_cell.length_b   1.000
_cell.length_c   1.000
_cell.angle_alpha   90.00
_cell.angle_beta   90.00
_cell.angle_gamma   90.00
#
_symmetry.space_group_name_H-M   'P 1'
#
loop_
_entity.id
_entity.type
_entity.pdbx_description
1 polymer ?
#
loop_
_entity_poly.entity_id
_entity_poly.type
_entity_poly.pdbx_seq_one_letter_code
_entity_poly.pdbx_strand_id
1 'polypeptide(L)'
;KDAQSRGLNDGQLVSVNSKWGKMLAPVSINQNPKVGDIFVPMHWTAQLSRTGRVNPVVNPEVDTFSKQPESKHTPVQVSAFEASWFGFVLSRNPVKWPDSEYVVSAQGSQHTRLELAHSKKLENPIQTMMTWLGFDSVAQIQAQELELLSFEDEASGLFRLALINQQGQLEAVAMVAPNTQLPERTWLASQFAKDSLDQRARKALLSGYAPAGEDIGRIVCACFSVGEKTIATAVKGGCNTSKLIGEKLKAGTNCGSCVPEIKEIICLS
;
A
#
# COMPACT_ATOMS: atom_id res chain seq x y z
N LYS A 1 -21.11 -7.71 -10.09
CA LYS A 1 -21.52 -9.03 -10.63
C LYS A 1 -20.29 -9.87 -10.98
N ASP A 2 -19.40 -9.38 -11.85
CA ASP A 2 -18.19 -10.12 -12.24
C ASP A 2 -17.24 -10.50 -11.10
N ALA A 3 -17.03 -9.59 -10.15
CA ALA A 3 -16.20 -9.87 -8.99
C ALA A 3 -16.82 -10.97 -8.11
N GLN A 4 -18.12 -10.85 -7.83
CA GLN A 4 -18.87 -11.84 -7.04
C GLN A 4 -18.85 -13.24 -7.69
N SER A 5 -19.06 -13.34 -9.01
CA SER A 5 -19.02 -14.63 -9.72
C SER A 5 -17.63 -15.26 -9.73
N ARG A 6 -16.58 -14.49 -9.43
CA ARG A 6 -15.19 -14.92 -9.34
C ARG A 6 -14.68 -15.02 -7.89
N GLY A 7 -15.54 -14.78 -6.90
CA GLY A 7 -15.16 -14.80 -5.48
C GLY A 7 -14.15 -13.73 -5.08
N LEU A 8 -14.07 -12.61 -5.82
CA LEU A 8 -13.13 -11.52 -5.56
C LEU A 8 -13.67 -10.54 -4.52
N ASN A 9 -12.81 -10.12 -3.61
CA ASN A 9 -13.12 -9.09 -2.61
C ASN A 9 -12.50 -7.74 -2.98
N ASP A 10 -13.09 -6.65 -2.50
CA ASP A 10 -12.55 -5.32 -2.73
C ASP A 10 -11.18 -5.15 -2.07
N GLY A 11 -10.26 -4.47 -2.75
CA GLY A 11 -8.87 -4.29 -2.32
C GLY A 11 -7.99 -5.55 -2.44
N GLN A 12 -8.54 -6.70 -2.82
CA GLN A 12 -7.77 -7.93 -2.99
C GLN A 12 -6.79 -7.82 -4.16
N LEU A 13 -5.58 -8.37 -4.00
CA LEU A 13 -4.62 -8.48 -5.09
C LEU A 13 -5.10 -9.52 -6.12
N VAL A 14 -5.20 -9.11 -7.39
CA VAL A 14 -5.64 -9.97 -8.49
C VAL A 14 -4.59 -10.08 -9.58
N SER A 15 -4.63 -11.20 -10.30
CA SER A 15 -3.90 -11.39 -11.54
C SER A 15 -4.80 -11.09 -12.72
N VAL A 16 -4.34 -10.23 -13.63
CA VAL A 16 -4.98 -9.97 -14.92
C VAL A 16 -4.07 -10.53 -16.00
N ASN A 17 -4.57 -11.50 -16.76
CA ASN A 17 -3.81 -12.22 -17.78
C ASN A 17 -4.46 -12.03 -19.15
N SER A 18 -3.64 -11.84 -20.18
CA SER A 18 -4.03 -11.97 -21.58
C SER A 18 -3.12 -12.97 -22.27
N LYS A 19 -3.31 -13.17 -23.58
CA LYS A 19 -2.35 -13.95 -24.38
C LYS A 19 -0.97 -13.29 -24.50
N TRP A 20 -0.84 -12.00 -24.20
CA TRP A 20 0.42 -11.24 -24.35
C TRP A 20 1.21 -11.13 -23.05
N GLY A 21 0.55 -11.21 -21.90
CA GLY A 21 1.24 -11.11 -20.63
C GLY A 21 0.31 -11.07 -19.43
N LYS A 22 0.91 -10.70 -18.29
CA LYS A 22 0.30 -10.71 -16.97
C LYS A 22 0.59 -9.41 -16.25
N MET A 23 -0.37 -8.96 -15.45
CA MET A 23 -0.17 -7.94 -14.43
C MET A 23 -0.78 -8.37 -13.09
N LEU A 24 -0.29 -7.76 -12.00
CA LEU A 24 -0.85 -7.88 -10.66
C LEU A 24 -1.29 -6.50 -10.15
N ALA A 25 -2.50 -6.38 -9.64
CA ALA A 25 -2.99 -5.13 -9.07
C ALA A 25 -4.09 -5.37 -8.02
N PRO A 26 -4.24 -4.49 -7.01
CA PRO A 26 -5.42 -4.52 -6.16
C PRO A 26 -6.67 -4.20 -6.98
N VAL A 27 -7.74 -4.97 -6.79
CA VAL A 27 -9.02 -4.71 -7.44
C VAL A 27 -9.81 -3.66 -6.66
N SER A 28 -10.43 -2.72 -7.37
CA SER A 28 -11.48 -1.85 -6.81
C SER A 28 -12.82 -2.25 -7.42
N ILE A 29 -13.74 -2.71 -6.59
CA ILE A 29 -15.07 -3.19 -6.98
C ILE A 29 -16.05 -2.04 -6.79
N ASN A 30 -16.56 -1.52 -7.91
CA ASN A 30 -17.59 -0.51 -7.92
C ASN A 30 -18.53 -0.71 -9.14
N GLN A 31 -19.52 0.17 -9.29
CA GLN A 31 -20.53 0.08 -10.34
C GLN A 31 -20.20 0.91 -11.59
N ASN A 32 -18.99 1.48 -11.68
CA ASN A 32 -18.64 2.39 -12.78
C ASN A 32 -18.41 1.65 -14.11
N PRO A 33 -17.68 0.51 -14.16
CA PRO A 33 -17.54 -0.26 -15.40
C PRO A 33 -18.80 -1.06 -15.74
N LYS A 34 -19.00 -1.34 -17.02
CA LYS A 34 -20.03 -2.28 -17.47
C LYS A 34 -19.67 -3.71 -17.04
N VAL A 35 -20.69 -4.55 -16.90
CA VAL A 35 -20.50 -5.99 -16.71
C VAL A 35 -19.72 -6.56 -17.90
N GLY A 36 -18.68 -7.34 -17.63
CA GLY A 36 -17.74 -7.86 -18.62
C GLY A 36 -16.50 -7.00 -18.87
N ASP A 37 -16.51 -5.74 -18.43
CA ASP A 37 -15.42 -4.80 -18.64
C ASP A 37 -14.62 -4.53 -17.36
N ILE A 38 -13.32 -4.27 -17.52
CA ILE A 38 -12.46 -3.72 -16.46
C ILE A 38 -11.81 -2.43 -16.94
N PHE A 39 -11.48 -1.55 -16.01
CA PHE A 39 -10.68 -0.36 -16.26
C PHE A 39 -9.38 -0.44 -15.47
N VAL A 40 -8.26 -0.15 -16.12
CA VAL A 40 -6.93 -0.12 -15.48
C VAL A 40 -6.17 1.14 -15.94
N PRO A 41 -5.67 1.98 -15.03
CA PRO A 41 -4.88 3.15 -15.40
C PRO A 41 -3.48 2.75 -15.92
N MET A 42 -2.98 3.51 -16.89
CA MET A 42 -1.69 3.25 -17.55
C MET A 42 -0.50 4.00 -16.91
N HIS A 43 -0.68 4.62 -15.74
CA HIS A 43 0.35 5.49 -15.13
C HIS A 43 1.47 4.75 -14.41
N TRP A 44 1.40 3.41 -14.30
CA TRP A 44 2.42 2.59 -13.65
C TRP A 44 3.49 2.12 -14.65
N THR A 45 4.74 2.51 -14.43
CA THR A 45 5.88 2.21 -15.30
C THR A 45 6.81 1.16 -14.68
N ALA A 46 7.80 0.68 -15.47
CA ALA A 46 8.80 -0.27 -14.99
C ALA A 46 9.73 0.28 -13.90
N GLN A 47 9.71 1.60 -13.69
CA GLN A 47 10.43 2.29 -12.61
C GLN A 47 9.66 2.26 -11.28
N LEU A 48 8.35 2.03 -11.33
CA LEU A 48 7.47 2.06 -10.17
C LEU A 48 6.92 0.67 -9.82
N SER A 49 6.87 -0.27 -10.78
CA SER A 49 6.41 -1.62 -10.49
C SER A 49 6.98 -2.66 -11.45
N ARG A 50 7.21 -3.88 -10.95
CA ARG A 50 7.60 -5.05 -11.75
C ARG A 50 6.41 -5.56 -12.59
N THR A 51 5.30 -5.87 -11.93
CA THR A 51 4.11 -6.52 -12.50
C THR A 51 2.84 -5.67 -12.43
N GLY A 52 2.86 -4.48 -11.83
CA GLY A 52 1.71 -3.58 -11.72
C GLY A 52 1.42 -2.72 -12.96
N ARG A 53 1.92 -3.15 -14.12
CA ARG A 53 1.83 -2.39 -15.38
C ARG A 53 0.82 -3.04 -16.29
N VAL A 54 -0.08 -2.26 -16.87
CA VAL A 54 -1.12 -2.79 -17.78
C VAL A 54 -0.59 -3.09 -19.17
N ASN A 55 0.39 -2.33 -19.68
CA ASN A 55 0.86 -2.44 -21.06
C ASN A 55 1.30 -3.86 -21.47
N PRO A 56 1.98 -4.66 -20.63
CA PRO A 56 2.29 -6.06 -20.96
C PRO A 56 1.07 -6.95 -21.25
N VAL A 57 -0.12 -6.56 -20.79
CA VAL A 57 -1.37 -7.30 -20.98
C VAL A 57 -2.09 -6.87 -22.27
N VAL A 58 -1.79 -5.69 -22.81
CA VAL A 58 -2.52 -5.06 -23.91
C VAL A 58 -2.09 -5.62 -25.28
N ASN A 59 -3.03 -5.67 -26.23
CA ASN A 59 -2.76 -6.02 -27.62
C ASN A 59 -1.72 -5.07 -28.26
N PRO A 60 -0.57 -5.57 -28.76
CA PRO A 60 0.43 -4.74 -29.43
C PRO A 60 0.09 -4.44 -30.91
N GLU A 61 -1.03 -4.95 -31.44
CA GLU A 61 -1.44 -4.67 -32.82
C GLU A 61 -1.64 -3.16 -33.05
N VAL A 62 -1.26 -2.72 -34.24
CA VAL A 62 -1.39 -1.34 -34.70
C VAL A 62 -2.16 -1.30 -36.00
N ASP A 63 -2.95 -0.23 -36.18
CA ASP A 63 -3.64 0.03 -37.43
C ASP A 63 -2.63 0.14 -38.59
N THR A 64 -2.92 -0.52 -39.72
CA THR A 64 -1.97 -0.65 -40.81
C THR A 64 -1.69 0.67 -41.53
N PHE A 65 -2.63 1.62 -41.48
CA PHE A 65 -2.50 2.93 -42.12
C PHE A 65 -1.93 3.98 -41.16
N SER A 66 -2.61 4.23 -40.03
CA SER A 66 -2.28 5.28 -39.07
C SER A 66 -1.19 4.89 -38.07
N LYS A 67 -0.89 3.59 -37.93
CA LYS A 67 0.03 3.03 -36.92
C LYS A 67 -0.40 3.27 -35.48
N GLN A 68 -1.66 3.65 -35.24
CA GLN A 68 -2.19 3.80 -33.89
C GLN A 68 -2.45 2.43 -33.22
N PRO A 69 -2.16 2.26 -31.93
CA PRO A 69 -2.31 0.99 -31.22
C PRO A 69 -3.75 0.67 -30.81
N GLU A 70 -4.09 -0.62 -30.74
CA GLU A 70 -5.38 -1.12 -30.21
C GLU A 70 -5.41 -1.16 -28.67
N SER A 71 -5.15 -0.03 -28.00
CA SER A 71 -4.97 -0.03 -26.53
C SER A 71 -6.26 -0.08 -25.70
N LYS A 72 -7.44 -0.09 -26.34
CA LYS A 72 -8.74 0.04 -25.66
C LYS A 72 -9.56 -1.24 -25.59
N HIS A 73 -9.11 -2.30 -26.26
CA HIS A 73 -9.83 -3.55 -26.31
C HIS A 73 -8.83 -4.71 -26.26
N THR A 74 -8.85 -5.45 -25.16
CA THR A 74 -7.98 -6.61 -24.97
C THR A 74 -8.74 -7.61 -24.10
N PRO A 75 -9.07 -8.80 -24.65
CA PRO A 75 -9.64 -9.87 -23.84
C PRO A 75 -8.66 -10.30 -22.75
N VAL A 76 -9.16 -10.35 -21.51
CA VAL A 76 -8.37 -10.70 -20.33
C VAL A 76 -9.13 -11.68 -19.43
N GLN A 77 -8.38 -12.45 -18.66
CA GLN A 77 -8.87 -13.24 -17.54
C GLN A 77 -8.40 -12.62 -16.24
N VAL A 78 -9.32 -12.44 -15.29
CA VAL A 78 -9.05 -11.93 -13.94
C VAL A 78 -9.27 -13.04 -12.93
N SER A 79 -8.30 -13.27 -12.06
CA SER A 79 -8.37 -14.25 -10.96
C SER A 79 -7.72 -13.69 -9.69
N ALA A 80 -8.05 -14.26 -8.54
CA ALA A 80 -7.34 -13.95 -7.29
C ALA A 80 -5.84 -14.27 -7.43
N PHE A 81 -4.99 -13.46 -6.79
CA PHE A 81 -3.59 -13.80 -6.57
C PHE A 81 -3.41 -14.37 -5.17
N GLU A 82 -3.05 -15.66 -5.10
CA GLU A 82 -2.84 -16.39 -3.86
C GLU A 82 -1.42 -16.10 -3.32
N ALA A 83 -1.30 -15.01 -2.56
CA ALA A 83 -0.06 -14.66 -1.89
C ALA A 83 0.13 -15.52 -0.63
N SER A 84 1.34 -16.00 -0.39
CA SER A 84 1.73 -16.57 0.91
C SER A 84 1.99 -15.50 1.95
N TRP A 85 2.37 -14.29 1.51
CA TRP A 85 2.57 -13.14 2.37
C TRP A 85 2.37 -11.82 1.63
N PHE A 86 2.00 -10.81 2.40
CA PHE A 86 1.97 -9.41 2.02
C PHE A 86 2.95 -8.66 2.90
N GLY A 87 3.51 -7.57 2.38
CA GLY A 87 4.39 -6.75 3.17
C GLY A 87 4.58 -5.36 2.61
N PHE A 88 5.27 -4.52 3.36
CA PHE A 88 5.69 -3.22 2.89
C PHE A 88 6.99 -2.78 3.55
N VAL A 89 7.66 -1.86 2.88
CA VAL A 89 8.86 -1.19 3.37
C VAL A 89 8.65 0.32 3.30
N LEU A 90 9.00 1.04 4.37
CA LEU A 90 9.23 2.48 4.31
C LEU A 90 10.70 2.72 4.65
N SER A 91 11.43 3.49 3.85
CA SER A 91 12.86 3.72 4.09
C SER A 91 13.26 5.13 3.65
N ARG A 92 14.08 5.82 4.44
CA ARG A 92 14.70 7.10 4.02
C ARG A 92 15.60 6.90 2.82
N ASN A 93 16.36 5.81 2.83
CA ASN A 93 17.31 5.47 1.79
C ASN A 93 16.65 4.66 0.67
N PRO A 94 17.11 4.80 -0.58
CA PRO A 94 16.64 3.97 -1.69
C PRO A 94 16.79 2.48 -1.38
N VAL A 95 15.72 1.72 -1.61
CA VAL A 95 15.68 0.28 -1.40
C VAL A 95 15.69 -0.43 -2.74
N LYS A 96 16.62 -1.36 -2.92
CA LYS A 96 16.59 -2.28 -4.07
C LYS A 96 15.35 -3.15 -3.96
N TRP A 97 14.61 -3.30 -5.05
CA TRP A 97 13.39 -4.10 -5.02
C TRP A 97 13.67 -5.54 -4.62
N PRO A 98 12.97 -6.03 -3.58
CA PRO A 98 12.97 -7.44 -3.23
C PRO A 98 12.59 -8.31 -4.43
N ASP A 99 13.10 -9.55 -4.44
CA ASP A 99 12.59 -10.58 -5.33
C ASP A 99 11.18 -10.98 -4.88
N SER A 100 10.20 -10.32 -5.46
CA SER A 100 8.79 -10.42 -5.12
C SER A 100 7.98 -10.32 -6.42
N GLU A 101 6.89 -11.07 -6.49
CA GLU A 101 6.05 -11.09 -7.69
C GLU A 101 5.29 -9.79 -7.85
N TYR A 102 4.81 -9.23 -6.74
CA TYR A 102 4.22 -7.90 -6.68
C TYR A 102 5.16 -6.97 -5.93
N VAL A 103 5.55 -5.88 -6.60
CA VAL A 103 6.22 -4.73 -5.98
C VAL A 103 5.67 -3.46 -6.60
N VAL A 104 5.31 -2.51 -5.75
CA VAL A 104 4.94 -1.15 -6.15
C VAL A 104 5.73 -0.16 -5.31
N SER A 105 6.42 0.77 -5.97
CA SER A 105 7.20 1.83 -5.37
C SER A 105 6.47 3.16 -5.49
N ALA A 106 6.44 3.93 -4.40
CA ALA A 106 5.93 5.28 -4.36
C ALA A 106 6.83 6.16 -3.49
N GLN A 107 6.96 7.43 -3.85
CA GLN A 107 7.72 8.40 -3.08
C GLN A 107 6.83 9.07 -2.03
N GLY A 108 7.20 8.94 -0.76
CA GLY A 108 6.67 9.75 0.34
C GLY A 108 7.51 11.02 0.55
N SER A 109 7.11 11.85 1.53
CA SER A 109 7.79 13.11 1.84
C SER A 109 9.26 12.91 2.28
N GLN A 110 9.51 11.91 3.13
CA GLN A 110 10.82 11.63 3.72
C GLN A 110 11.18 10.14 3.69
N HIS A 111 10.47 9.37 2.88
CA HIS A 111 10.70 7.93 2.72
C HIS A 111 10.28 7.48 1.33
N THR A 112 10.90 6.43 0.83
CA THR A 112 10.37 5.58 -0.24
C THR A 112 9.46 4.55 0.38
N ARG A 113 8.32 4.27 -0.25
CA ARG A 113 7.38 3.23 0.13
C ARG A 113 7.40 2.12 -0.92
N LEU A 114 7.60 0.88 -0.48
CA LEU A 114 7.38 -0.31 -1.28
C LEU A 114 6.18 -1.09 -0.72
N GLU A 115 5.26 -1.50 -1.57
CA GLU A 115 4.24 -2.52 -1.27
C GLU A 115 4.63 -3.82 -1.96
N LEU A 116 4.50 -4.93 -1.25
CA LEU A 116 5.05 -6.22 -1.64
C LEU A 116 4.02 -7.35 -1.46
N ALA A 117 4.05 -8.32 -2.36
CA ALA A 117 3.40 -9.61 -2.14
C ALA A 117 4.11 -10.71 -2.94
N HIS A 118 4.04 -11.94 -2.42
CA HIS A 118 4.65 -13.08 -3.09
C HIS A 118 3.91 -14.38 -2.78
N SER A 119 3.86 -15.29 -3.74
CA SER A 119 3.19 -16.59 -3.61
C SER A 119 4.02 -17.62 -2.84
N LYS A 120 5.35 -17.47 -2.78
CA LYS A 120 6.22 -18.37 -1.99
C LYS A 120 6.36 -17.87 -0.55
N LYS A 121 6.46 -18.82 0.38
CA LYS A 121 6.74 -18.53 1.79
C LYS A 121 8.03 -17.75 1.94
N LEU A 122 8.07 -16.88 2.95
CA LEU A 122 9.26 -16.12 3.29
C LEU A 122 10.18 -16.98 4.16
N GLU A 123 11.40 -17.21 3.71
CA GLU A 123 12.42 -17.94 4.47
C GLU A 123 13.30 -16.96 5.25
N ASN A 124 13.65 -17.30 6.50
CA ASN A 124 14.41 -16.45 7.42
C ASN A 124 13.91 -14.98 7.41
N PRO A 125 12.66 -14.71 7.85
CA PRO A 125 11.97 -13.46 7.59
C PRO A 125 12.74 -12.20 7.97
N ILE A 126 13.26 -12.11 9.19
CA ILE A 126 14.02 -10.93 9.64
C ILE A 126 15.32 -10.75 8.85
N GLN A 127 16.04 -11.83 8.56
CA GLN A 127 17.25 -11.77 7.73
C GLN A 127 16.93 -11.29 6.32
N THR A 128 15.86 -11.80 5.73
CA THR A 128 15.43 -11.40 4.37
C THR A 128 14.98 -9.94 4.34
N MET A 129 14.26 -9.48 5.37
CA MET A 129 13.85 -8.09 5.54
C MET A 129 15.04 -7.14 5.74
N MET A 130 16.10 -7.56 6.45
CA MET A 130 17.36 -6.82 6.54
C MET A 130 18.02 -6.68 5.16
N THR A 131 18.08 -7.77 4.38
CA THR A 131 18.67 -7.74 3.03
C THR A 131 17.89 -6.81 2.09
N TRP A 132 16.57 -6.71 2.23
CA TRP A 132 15.79 -5.69 1.50
C TRP A 132 16.29 -4.29 1.82
N LEU A 133 16.60 -3.99 3.08
CA LEU A 133 17.13 -2.70 3.52
C LEU A 133 18.64 -2.52 3.23
N GLY A 134 19.28 -3.49 2.56
CA GLY A 134 20.69 -3.42 2.18
C GLY A 134 21.67 -3.92 3.24
N PHE A 135 21.20 -4.70 4.22
CA PHE A 135 22.02 -5.27 5.29
C PHE A 135 22.02 -6.79 5.26
N ASP A 136 23.20 -7.40 5.20
CA ASP A 136 23.37 -8.86 5.22
C ASP A 136 23.54 -9.41 6.64
N SER A 137 23.79 -8.55 7.64
CA SER A 137 23.92 -8.97 9.04
C SER A 137 23.65 -7.84 10.02
N VAL A 138 23.31 -8.20 11.26
CA VAL A 138 23.17 -7.25 12.37
C VAL A 138 24.47 -6.47 12.62
N ALA A 139 25.63 -7.08 12.38
CA ALA A 139 26.92 -6.41 12.52
C ALA A 139 27.08 -5.24 11.53
N GLN A 140 26.58 -5.35 10.30
CA GLN A 140 26.59 -4.23 9.35
C GLN A 140 25.66 -3.08 9.78
N ILE A 141 24.51 -3.41 10.37
CA ILE A 141 23.57 -2.42 10.93
C ILE A 141 24.26 -1.64 12.07
N GLN A 142 24.88 -2.37 13.00
CA GLN A 142 25.62 -1.78 14.13
C GLN A 142 26.84 -0.97 13.67
N ALA A 143 27.53 -1.40 12.61
CA ALA A 143 28.64 -0.65 12.02
C ALA A 143 28.21 0.68 11.38
N GLN A 144 26.94 0.82 10.98
CA GLN A 144 26.32 2.08 10.58
C GLN A 144 25.67 2.82 11.75
N GLU A 145 25.93 2.38 12.98
CA GLU A 145 25.41 2.98 14.20
C GLU A 145 23.87 3.00 14.27
N LEU A 146 23.24 2.03 13.60
CA LEU A 146 21.80 1.83 13.63
C LEU A 146 21.41 0.82 14.71
N GLU A 147 20.31 1.09 15.38
CA GLU A 147 19.60 0.17 16.25
C GLU A 147 18.59 -0.64 15.42
N LEU A 148 18.62 -1.97 15.58
CA LEU A 148 17.63 -2.88 15.04
C LEU A 148 16.56 -3.20 16.10
N LEU A 149 15.31 -2.87 15.81
CA LEU A 149 14.15 -3.40 16.53
C LEU A 149 13.45 -4.44 15.66
N SER A 150 13.24 -5.65 16.18
CA SER A 150 12.49 -6.70 15.47
C SER A 150 11.45 -7.37 16.34
N PHE A 151 10.40 -7.87 15.70
CA PHE A 151 9.38 -8.72 16.28
C PHE A 151 9.07 -9.86 15.32
N GLU A 152 9.01 -11.07 15.86
CA GLU A 152 8.75 -12.30 15.11
C GLU A 152 7.69 -13.13 15.84
N ASP A 153 6.62 -13.45 15.11
CA ASP A 153 5.62 -14.44 15.51
C ASP A 153 5.43 -15.40 14.34
N GLU A 154 6.19 -16.49 14.37
CA GLU A 154 6.15 -17.53 13.33
C GLU A 154 4.79 -18.22 13.25
N ALA A 155 4.09 -18.39 14.38
CA ALA A 155 2.80 -19.07 14.42
C ALA A 155 1.73 -18.28 13.66
N SER A 156 1.77 -16.95 13.78
CA SER A 156 0.85 -16.05 13.06
C SER A 156 1.42 -15.52 11.72
N GLY A 157 2.68 -15.82 11.40
CA GLY A 157 3.38 -15.31 10.21
C GLY A 157 3.60 -13.81 10.22
N LEU A 158 3.69 -13.18 11.39
CA LEU A 158 3.84 -11.74 11.56
C LEU A 158 5.30 -11.39 11.84
N PHE A 159 5.89 -10.58 10.97
CA PHE A 159 7.29 -10.16 11.10
C PHE A 159 7.39 -8.65 10.95
N ARG A 160 8.18 -8.03 11.82
CA ARG A 160 8.32 -6.57 11.88
C ARG A 160 9.76 -6.22 12.15
N LEU A 161 10.23 -5.18 11.48
CA LEU A 161 11.58 -4.68 11.61
C LEU A 161 11.55 -3.16 11.53
N ALA A 162 12.32 -2.50 12.38
CA ALA A 162 12.61 -1.08 12.29
C ALA A 162 14.09 -0.81 12.51
N LEU A 163 14.64 0.15 11.77
CA LEU A 163 15.99 0.69 11.93
C LEU A 163 15.90 2.11 12.46
N ILE A 164 16.67 2.41 13.51
CA ILE A 164 16.67 3.70 14.20
C ILE A 164 18.11 4.19 14.33
N ASN A 165 18.39 5.46 13.99
CA ASN A 165 19.74 6.01 14.15
C ASN A 165 20.05 6.43 15.59
N GLN A 166 21.30 6.80 15.88
CA GLN A 166 21.72 7.20 17.24
C GLN A 166 20.95 8.41 17.80
N GLN A 167 20.43 9.29 16.94
CA GLN A 167 19.60 10.43 17.32
C GLN A 167 18.15 10.02 17.64
N GLY A 168 17.81 8.74 17.47
CA GLY A 168 16.49 8.20 17.72
C GLY A 168 15.51 8.38 16.55
N GLN A 169 15.97 8.80 15.37
CA GLN A 169 15.11 8.94 14.18
C GLN A 169 14.88 7.59 13.51
N LEU A 170 13.67 7.42 12.98
CA LEU A 170 13.32 6.26 12.17
C LEU A 170 14.00 6.35 10.79
N GLU A 171 14.77 5.31 10.45
CA GLU A 171 15.49 5.20 9.17
C GLU A 171 14.76 4.27 8.19
N ALA A 172 14.20 3.17 8.69
CA ALA A 172 13.41 2.25 7.89
C ALA A 172 12.46 1.41 8.74
N VAL A 173 11.39 0.91 8.11
CA VAL A 173 10.56 -0.18 8.61
C VAL A 173 10.28 -1.18 7.51
N ALA A 174 10.20 -2.45 7.88
CA ALA A 174 9.67 -3.52 7.05
C ALA A 174 8.63 -4.29 7.86
N MET A 175 7.48 -4.59 7.26
CA MET A 175 6.39 -5.34 7.90
C MET A 175 5.91 -6.44 6.95
N VAL A 176 5.70 -7.63 7.48
CA VAL A 176 5.20 -8.81 6.73
C VAL A 176 4.10 -9.49 7.54
N ALA A 177 3.07 -9.95 6.84
CA ALA A 177 1.94 -10.70 7.39
C ALA A 177 1.42 -11.71 6.35
N PRO A 178 0.71 -12.78 6.76
CA PRO A 178 0.12 -13.74 5.82
C PRO A 178 -1.09 -13.18 5.07
N ASN A 179 -1.61 -12.02 5.47
CA ASN A 179 -2.79 -11.38 4.91
C ASN A 179 -2.60 -9.86 4.84
N THR A 180 -3.62 -9.14 4.35
CA THR A 180 -3.58 -7.68 4.15
C THR A 180 -3.73 -6.87 5.44
N GLN A 181 -3.92 -7.50 6.62
CA GLN A 181 -3.97 -6.84 7.93
C GLN A 181 -2.56 -6.47 8.40
N LEU A 182 -1.97 -5.52 7.69
CA LEU A 182 -0.66 -4.97 7.98
C LEU A 182 -0.80 -3.62 8.69
N PRO A 183 0.20 -3.20 9.48
CA PRO A 183 0.18 -1.90 10.16
C PRO A 183 -0.11 -0.71 9.23
N GLU A 184 -0.76 0.32 9.78
CA GLU A 184 -1.21 1.51 9.03
C GLU A 184 -0.03 2.34 8.50
N ARG A 185 0.04 2.46 7.18
CA ARG A 185 1.16 3.15 6.50
C ARG A 185 1.18 4.63 6.83
N THR A 186 0.01 5.28 6.94
CA THR A 186 -0.07 6.73 7.19
C THR A 186 0.58 7.10 8.53
N TRP A 187 0.28 6.35 9.59
CA TRP A 187 0.87 6.60 10.90
C TRP A 187 2.37 6.32 10.90
N LEU A 188 2.81 5.18 10.34
CA LEU A 188 4.25 4.85 10.25
C LEU A 188 5.03 5.89 9.44
N ALA A 189 4.49 6.30 8.29
CA ALA A 189 5.05 7.35 7.46
C ALA A 189 5.21 8.68 8.23
N SER A 190 4.25 9.02 9.09
CA SER A 190 4.33 10.24 9.90
C SER A 190 5.47 10.20 10.94
N GLN A 191 5.91 9.01 11.36
CA GLN A 191 7.03 8.87 12.29
C GLN A 191 8.37 9.27 11.65
N PHE A 192 8.50 9.20 10.32
CA PHE A 192 9.69 9.68 9.60
C PHE A 192 9.84 11.21 9.63
N ALA A 193 8.80 11.96 10.02
CA ALA A 193 8.88 13.41 10.19
C ALA A 193 9.35 13.84 11.58
N LYS A 194 9.46 12.91 12.53
CA LYS A 194 9.92 13.23 13.89
C LYS A 194 11.45 13.26 13.96
N ASP A 195 11.97 14.18 14.76
CA ASP A 195 13.41 14.26 15.09
C ASP A 195 13.88 13.12 15.97
N SER A 196 12.98 12.48 16.71
CA SER A 196 13.25 11.23 17.42
C SER A 196 11.94 10.51 17.76
N LEU A 197 11.99 9.20 17.89
CA LEU A 197 10.86 8.39 18.32
C LEU A 197 10.73 8.39 19.84
N ASP A 198 9.54 8.70 20.32
CA ASP A 198 9.18 8.48 21.73
C ASP A 198 8.99 6.98 22.04
N GLN A 199 8.91 6.64 23.33
CA GLN A 199 8.73 5.26 23.77
C GLN A 199 7.43 4.61 23.27
N ARG A 200 6.35 5.38 23.06
CA ARG A 200 5.08 4.84 22.58
C ARG A 200 5.19 4.45 21.11
N ALA A 201 5.79 5.32 20.29
CA ALA A 201 6.07 5.05 18.89
C ALA A 201 6.97 3.82 18.73
N ARG A 202 8.04 3.71 19.54
CA ARG A 202 8.92 2.53 19.52
C ARG A 202 8.19 1.23 19.86
N LYS A 203 7.33 1.23 20.88
CA LYS A 203 6.48 0.07 21.20
C LYS A 203 5.47 -0.24 20.10
N ALA A 204 4.92 0.78 19.46
CA ALA A 204 3.96 0.65 18.36
C ALA A 204 4.59 0.04 17.09
N LEU A 205 5.88 0.28 16.83
CA LEU A 205 6.62 -0.42 15.75
C LEU A 205 6.63 -1.93 15.96
N LEU A 206 6.80 -2.38 17.22
CA LEU A 206 6.82 -3.80 17.58
C LEU A 206 5.42 -4.40 17.66
N SER A 207 4.43 -3.66 18.19
CA SER A 207 3.05 -4.16 18.32
C SER A 207 2.28 -4.12 17.00
N GLY A 208 2.73 -3.33 16.02
CA GLY A 208 2.07 -3.13 14.73
C GLY A 208 0.81 -2.27 14.80
N TYR A 209 0.53 -1.66 15.95
CA TYR A 209 -0.64 -0.82 16.16
C TYR A 209 -0.21 0.59 16.56
N ALA A 210 -0.71 1.57 15.81
CA ALA A 210 -0.57 2.97 16.16
C ALA A 210 -1.19 3.24 17.56
N PRO A 211 -0.59 4.13 18.36
CA PRO A 211 -1.18 4.54 19.63
C PRO A 211 -2.60 5.09 19.46
N ALA A 212 -3.46 4.84 20.44
CA ALA A 212 -4.84 5.31 20.42
C ALA A 212 -4.90 6.84 20.21
N GLY A 213 -5.70 7.27 19.22
CA GLY A 213 -5.87 8.68 18.86
C GLY A 213 -4.88 9.22 17.81
N GLU A 214 -3.81 8.49 17.48
CA GLU A 214 -2.86 8.89 16.42
C GLU A 214 -3.16 8.25 15.06
N ASP A 215 -3.96 7.18 15.07
CA ASP A 215 -4.34 6.45 13.86
C ASP A 215 -5.47 7.16 13.12
N ILE A 216 -5.10 7.96 12.12
CA ILE A 216 -6.05 8.63 11.24
C ILE A 216 -6.51 7.74 10.06
N GLY A 217 -5.95 6.54 9.90
CA GLY A 217 -6.18 5.65 8.76
C GLY A 217 -5.61 6.17 7.43
N ARG A 218 -6.12 5.66 6.30
CA ARG A 218 -5.74 6.15 4.96
C ARG A 218 -6.11 7.62 4.80
N ILE A 219 -5.27 8.38 4.11
CA ILE A 219 -5.58 9.76 3.74
C ILE A 219 -6.70 9.74 2.70
N VAL A 220 -7.82 10.39 3.03
CA VAL A 220 -8.97 10.58 2.15
C VAL A 220 -8.91 11.96 1.51
N CYS A 221 -8.62 13.01 2.30
CA CYS A 221 -8.44 14.37 1.78
C CYS A 221 -6.96 14.76 1.76
N ALA A 222 -6.30 14.67 0.61
CA ALA A 222 -4.90 15.06 0.45
C ALA A 222 -4.65 16.56 0.69
N CYS A 223 -5.61 17.44 0.40
CA CYS A 223 -5.44 18.89 0.57
C CYS A 223 -5.20 19.32 2.03
N PHE A 224 -5.83 18.63 2.97
CA PHE A 224 -5.80 18.96 4.39
C PHE A 224 -5.31 17.78 5.25
N SER A 225 -4.76 16.75 4.61
CA SER A 225 -4.26 15.52 5.24
C SER A 225 -5.27 14.87 6.20
N VAL A 226 -6.55 14.84 5.83
CA VAL A 226 -7.61 14.25 6.66
C VAL A 226 -7.76 12.77 6.33
N GLY A 227 -7.69 11.92 7.35
CA GLY A 227 -7.79 10.47 7.22
C GLY A 227 -9.19 9.90 7.45
N GLU A 228 -9.39 8.67 6.97
CA GLU A 228 -10.65 7.91 7.06
C GLU A 228 -11.15 7.74 8.50
N LYS A 229 -10.27 7.39 9.46
CA LYS A 229 -10.67 7.20 10.87
C LYS A 229 -11.05 8.51 11.54
N THR A 230 -10.43 9.63 11.12
CA THR A 230 -10.82 10.97 11.56
C THR A 230 -12.22 11.34 11.06
N ILE A 231 -12.51 11.03 9.78
CA ILE A 231 -13.85 11.24 9.21
C ILE A 231 -14.88 10.37 9.92
N ALA A 232 -14.61 9.06 10.08
CA ALA A 232 -15.52 8.14 10.78
C ALA A 232 -15.79 8.59 12.23
N THR A 233 -14.78 9.10 12.94
CA THR A 233 -14.96 9.68 14.28
C THR A 233 -15.84 10.92 14.26
N ALA A 234 -15.71 11.79 13.26
CA ALA A 234 -16.59 12.94 13.09
C ALA A 234 -18.03 12.53 12.76
N VAL A 235 -18.24 11.50 11.95
CA VAL A 235 -19.56 10.93 11.64
C VAL A 235 -20.22 10.39 12.90
N LYS A 236 -19.51 9.59 13.71
CA LYS A 236 -20.00 9.13 15.02
C LYS A 236 -20.36 10.29 15.97
N GLY A 237 -19.70 11.44 15.81
CA GLY A 237 -20.02 12.68 16.51
C GLY A 237 -21.14 13.51 15.89
N GLY A 238 -21.91 12.97 14.93
CA GLY A 238 -23.09 13.61 14.32
C GLY A 238 -22.84 14.35 12.99
N CYS A 239 -21.63 14.28 12.41
CA CYS A 239 -21.34 14.92 11.13
C CYS A 239 -21.81 14.05 9.95
N ASN A 240 -23.13 13.91 9.77
CA ASN A 240 -23.75 12.94 8.85
C ASN A 240 -23.89 13.45 7.40
N THR A 241 -23.22 14.55 7.04
CA THR A 241 -23.21 15.07 5.67
C THR A 241 -21.80 15.53 5.30
N SER A 242 -21.48 15.47 4.01
CA SER A 242 -20.18 15.96 3.51
C SER A 242 -19.96 17.44 3.84
N LYS A 243 -21.04 18.22 3.94
CA LYS A 243 -20.99 19.63 4.36
C LYS A 243 -20.53 19.77 5.82
N LEU A 244 -21.16 19.02 6.74
CA LEU A 244 -20.78 19.04 8.17
C LEU A 244 -19.34 18.53 8.38
N ILE A 245 -18.94 17.51 7.62
CA ILE A 245 -17.54 17.04 7.59
C ILE A 245 -16.61 18.16 7.12
N GLY A 246 -16.96 18.88 6.06
CA GLY A 246 -16.20 20.02 5.56
C GLY A 246 -16.10 21.18 6.55
N GLU A 247 -17.18 21.49 7.28
CA GLU A 247 -17.17 22.53 8.32
C GLU A 247 -16.24 22.16 9.49
N LYS A 248 -16.26 20.89 9.92
CA LYS A 248 -15.47 20.43 11.07
C LYS A 248 -14.00 20.13 10.73
N LEU A 249 -13.75 19.49 9.59
CA LEU A 249 -12.44 18.93 9.23
C LEU A 249 -11.79 19.62 8.02
N LYS A 250 -12.49 20.55 7.35
CA LYS A 250 -12.10 21.14 6.05
C LYS A 250 -12.07 20.16 4.88
N ALA A 251 -12.23 18.85 5.13
CA ALA A 251 -12.22 17.83 4.08
C ALA A 251 -13.35 18.08 3.07
N GLY A 252 -13.00 18.11 1.78
CA GLY A 252 -13.96 18.35 0.69
C GLY A 252 -14.24 19.82 0.36
N THR A 253 -13.61 20.78 1.04
CA THR A 253 -13.88 22.22 0.80
C THR A 253 -12.89 22.92 -0.15
N ASN A 254 -11.73 22.31 -0.44
CA ASN A 254 -10.72 22.90 -1.34
C ASN A 254 -10.88 22.42 -2.80
N CYS A 255 -10.34 21.25 -3.16
CA CYS A 255 -10.44 20.71 -4.52
C CYS A 255 -11.69 19.84 -4.77
N GLY A 256 -12.39 19.43 -3.71
CA GLY A 256 -13.58 18.58 -3.79
C GLY A 256 -13.35 17.12 -4.20
N SER A 257 -12.14 16.68 -4.55
CA SER A 257 -11.89 15.32 -5.08
C SER A 257 -12.25 14.18 -4.13
N CYS A 258 -12.18 14.43 -2.82
CA CYS A 258 -12.48 13.46 -1.76
C CYS A 258 -13.96 13.40 -1.37
N VAL A 259 -14.83 14.25 -1.95
CA VAL A 259 -16.26 14.32 -1.60
C VAL A 259 -17.01 13.00 -1.88
N PRO A 260 -16.79 12.28 -3.00
CA PRO A 260 -17.45 10.99 -3.24
C PRO A 260 -17.11 9.97 -2.15
N GLU A 261 -15.83 9.85 -1.81
CA GLU A 261 -15.32 8.91 -0.80
C GLU A 261 -15.81 9.26 0.61
N ILE A 262 -15.87 10.56 0.95
CA ILE A 262 -16.49 11.01 2.22
C ILE A 262 -17.95 10.54 2.32
N LYS A 263 -18.72 10.61 1.23
CA LYS A 263 -20.12 10.15 1.22
C LYS A 263 -20.22 8.64 1.40
N GLU A 264 -19.31 7.87 0.81
CA GLU A 264 -19.23 6.43 1.02
C GLU A 264 -18.96 6.10 2.49
N ILE A 265 -17.99 6.76 3.13
CA ILE A 265 -17.70 6.57 4.57
C ILE A 265 -18.91 6.90 5.44
N ILE A 266 -19.64 7.98 5.13
CA ILE A 266 -20.88 8.35 5.83
C ILE A 266 -21.94 7.25 5.69
N CYS A 267 -22.07 6.64 4.51
CA CYS A 267 -23.07 5.60 4.26
C CYS A 267 -22.74 4.27 4.95
N LEU A 268 -21.46 4.02 5.23
CA LEU A 268 -20.97 2.78 5.86
C LEU A 268 -20.88 2.86 7.39
N SER A 269 -21.01 4.05 7.98
CA SER A 269 -20.88 4.31 9.44
C SER A 269 -22.23 4.27 10.15
#